data_AF-A0A3B7MTZ0-F1
#
_entry.id   AF-A0A3B7MTZ0-F1
#
_cell.length_a   1.000
_cell.length_b   1.000
_cell.length_c   1.000
_cell.angle_alpha   90.00
_cell.angle_beta   90.00
_cell.angle_gamma   90.00
#
_symmetry.space_group_name_H-M   'P 1'
#
loop_
_entity.id
_entity.type
_entity.pdbx_description
1 polymer ?
#
loop_
_entity_poly.entity_id
_entity_poly.type
_entity_poly.pdbx_seq_one_letter_code
_entity_poly.pdbx_strand_id
1 'polypeptide(L)' 'MTEKLTINGKEVWVVIEPHLVPRENPHIIPTEYFTATYYWQEPADDVSGELFIDGIEPRLFESPVAALEYARETLSELI' A
#
# COMPACT_ATOMS: atom_id res chain seq x y z
N MET A 1 5.72 -6.25 2.78
CA MET A 1 5.64 -5.91 4.21
C MET A 1 4.18 -5.94 4.61
N THR A 2 3.82 -6.51 5.75
CA THR A 2 2.44 -6.53 6.24
C THR A 2 2.43 -6.00 7.65
N GLU A 3 1.59 -4.99 7.91
CA GLU A 3 1.52 -4.30 9.20
C GLU A 3 0.10 -4.25 9.71
N LYS A 4 -0.06 -4.49 11.02
CA LYS A 4 -1.35 -4.36 11.69
C LYS A 4 -1.41 -3.01 12.39
N LEU A 5 -2.37 -2.17 12.00
CA LEU A 5 -2.60 -0.86 12.57
C LEU A 5 -3.85 -0.85 13.45
N THR A 6 -3.79 -0.14 14.57
CA THR A 6 -4.96 0.19 15.38
C THR A 6 -5.30 1.66 15.18
N ILE A 7 -6.42 1.93 14.53
CA ILE A 7 -6.86 3.28 14.17
C ILE A 7 -8.26 3.49 14.76
N ASN A 8 -8.42 4.49 15.63
CA ASN A 8 -9.69 4.82 16.29
C ASN A 8 -10.38 3.60 16.96
N GLY A 9 -9.56 2.68 17.52
CA GLY A 9 -10.03 1.46 18.18
C GLY A 9 -10.43 0.32 17.24
N LYS A 10 -10.30 0.51 15.92
CA LYS A 10 -10.49 -0.53 14.89
C LYS A 10 -9.13 -1.08 14.47
N GLU A 11 -9.10 -2.38 14.22
CA GLU A 11 -7.92 -3.05 13.66
C GLU A 11 -8.01 -3.04 12.14
N VAL A 12 -6.93 -2.62 11.48
CA VAL A 12 -6.80 -2.59 10.02
C VAL A 12 -5.44 -3.19 9.67
N TRP A 13 -5.41 -4.02 8.64
CA TRP A 13 -4.17 -4.57 8.12
C TRP A 13 -3.76 -3.80 6.87
N VAL A 14 -2.49 -3.47 6.75
CA VAL A 14 -1.91 -2.80 5.60
C VAL A 14 -0.84 -3.69 5.01
N VAL A 15 -1.04 -4.11 3.77
CA VAL A 15 -0.06 -4.88 2.99
C VAL A 15 0.60 -3.94 2.00
N ILE A 16 1.93 -3.92 2.03
CA ILE A 16 2.77 -3.10 1.18
C ILE A 16 3.63 -4.01 0.32
N GLU A 17 3.51 -3.83 -0.99
CA GLU A 17 4.15 -4.68 -1.99
C GLU A 17 5.00 -3.84 -2.94
N PRO A 18 6.15 -4.37 -3.39
CA PRO A 18 6.92 -3.72 -4.44
C PRO A 18 6.11 -3.71 -5.74
N HIS A 19 6.11 -2.56 -6.41
CA HIS A 19 5.44 -2.34 -7.67
C HIS A 19 6.48 -2.11 -8.78
N LEU A 20 6.50 -3.03 -9.73
CA LEU A 20 7.44 -2.99 -10.86
C LEU A 20 6.85 -2.14 -11.99
N VAL A 21 7.43 -0.97 -12.22
CA VAL A 21 7.09 -0.14 -13.38
C VAL A 21 7.84 -0.67 -14.63
N PRO A 22 7.14 -1.00 -15.73
CA PRO A 22 7.76 -1.47 -16.97
C PRO A 22 8.78 -0.47 -17.55
N ARG A 23 9.87 -0.97 -18.14
CA ARG A 23 10.97 -0.14 -18.67
C ARG A 23 10.92 0.01 -20.18
N GLU A 24 11.29 1.18 -20.68
CA GLU A 24 11.67 1.39 -22.09
C GLU A 24 13.18 1.17 -22.34
N ASN A 25 14.05 1.40 -21.33
CA ASN A 25 15.51 1.23 -21.44
C ASN A 25 16.06 0.26 -20.37
N PRO A 26 16.72 -0.84 -20.75
CA PRO A 26 17.22 -1.86 -19.82
C PRO A 26 18.50 -1.46 -19.03
N HIS A 27 19.18 -0.37 -19.39
CA HIS A 27 20.47 0.01 -18.76
C HIS A 27 20.35 0.91 -17.52
N ILE A 28 19.13 1.26 -17.09
CA ILE A 28 18.88 2.08 -15.91
C ILE A 28 18.48 1.18 -14.75
N ILE A 29 19.03 1.45 -13.56
CA ILE A 29 18.62 0.79 -12.31
C ILE A 29 17.16 1.16 -12.06
N PRO A 30 16.24 0.18 -11.92
CA PRO A 30 14.82 0.49 -11.71
C PRO A 30 14.65 1.26 -10.40
N THR A 31 13.88 2.33 -10.45
CA THR A 31 13.28 2.87 -9.22
C THR A 31 12.27 1.84 -8.74
N GLU A 32 12.50 1.29 -7.56
CA GLU A 32 11.55 0.39 -6.91
C GLU A 32 10.48 1.25 -6.25
N TYR A 33 9.23 1.08 -6.70
CA TYR A 33 8.09 1.70 -6.07
C TYR A 33 7.37 0.69 -5.19
N PHE A 34 6.51 1.18 -4.33
CA PHE A 34 5.67 0.38 -3.46
C PHE A 34 4.22 0.81 -3.64
N THR A 35 3.31 -0.13 -3.46
CA THR A 35 1.87 0.12 -3.35
C THR A 35 1.38 -0.36 -2.00
N ALA A 36 0.30 0.24 -1.50
CA ALA A 36 -0.32 -0.15 -0.24
C ALA A 36 -1.78 -0.56 -0.46
N THR A 37 -2.17 -1.67 0.17
CA THR A 37 -3.52 -2.22 0.15
C THR A 37 -3.96 -2.42 1.60
N TYR A 38 -5.14 -1.93 1.98
CA TYR A 38 -5.67 -2.14 3.33
C TYR A 38 -6.78 -3.20 3.37
N TYR A 39 -6.90 -3.86 4.52
CA TYR A 39 -7.86 -4.93 4.76
C TYR A 39 -8.51 -4.73 6.14
N TRP A 40 -9.84 -4.86 6.19
CA TRP A 40 -10.61 -4.78 7.44
C TRP A 40 -10.55 -6.08 8.27
N GLN A 41 -9.92 -7.11 7.73
CA GLN A 41 -9.70 -8.41 8.34
C GLN A 41 -8.27 -8.85 8.00
N GLU A 42 -7.77 -9.89 8.67
CA GLU A 42 -6.45 -10.43 8.38
C GLU A 42 -6.35 -10.87 6.91
N PRO A 43 -5.32 -10.44 6.16
CA PRO A 43 -5.18 -10.77 4.75
C PRO A 43 -4.96 -12.27 4.58
N ALA A 44 -5.82 -12.92 3.79
CA ALA A 44 -5.75 -14.31 3.39
C ALA A 44 -6.17 -14.44 1.92
N ASP A 45 -5.94 -15.60 1.29
CA ASP A 45 -6.09 -15.81 -0.15
C ASP A 45 -7.48 -15.42 -0.72
N ASP A 46 -8.53 -15.52 0.10
CA ASP A 46 -9.92 -15.21 -0.30
C ASP A 46 -10.40 -13.81 0.14
N VAL A 47 -9.54 -12.99 0.75
CA VAL A 47 -9.90 -11.66 1.26
C VAL A 47 -9.45 -10.59 0.27
N SER A 48 -10.42 -9.86 -0.29
CA SER A 48 -10.11 -8.69 -1.12
C SER A 48 -9.80 -7.49 -0.24
N GLY A 49 -8.62 -6.91 -0.44
CA GLY A 49 -8.25 -5.62 0.14
C GLY A 49 -8.64 -4.46 -0.77
N GLU A 50 -8.46 -3.24 -0.26
CA GLU A 50 -8.68 -1.99 -0.96
C GLU A 50 -7.32 -1.32 -1.23
N LEU A 51 -6.98 -1.18 -2.51
CA LEU A 51 -5.73 -0.57 -2.96
C LEU A 51 -5.84 0.95 -2.91
N PHE A 52 -4.82 1.63 -2.38
CA PHE A 52 -4.74 3.09 -2.50
C PHE A 52 -4.43 3.49 -3.95
N ILE A 53 -5.31 4.28 -4.56
CA ILE A 53 -5.23 4.72 -5.96
C ILE A 53 -5.10 6.24 -6.08
N ASP A 54 -4.46 6.70 -7.14
CA ASP A 54 -4.46 8.08 -7.62
C ASP A 54 -5.20 8.14 -8.97
N GLY A 55 -6.46 8.60 -8.94
CA GLY A 55 -7.35 8.53 -10.09
C GLY A 55 -7.73 7.09 -10.45
N ILE A 56 -7.08 6.53 -11.48
CA ILE A 56 -7.31 5.14 -11.95
C ILE A 56 -6.09 4.23 -11.75
N GLU A 57 -4.96 4.79 -11.31
CA GLU A 57 -3.71 4.05 -11.17
C GLU A 57 -3.37 3.80 -9.70
N PRO A 58 -2.63 2.72 -9.38
CA PRO A 58 -2.12 2.52 -8.03
C PRO A 58 -1.27 3.72 -7.60
N ARG A 59 -1.47 4.19 -6.38
CA ARG A 59 -0.59 5.21 -5.81
C ARG A 59 0.78 4.59 -5.53
N LEU A 60 1.82 5.17 -6.11
CA LEU A 60 3.19 4.71 -5.96
C LEU A 60 3.91 5.47 -4.84
N PHE A 61 4.67 4.73 -4.04
CA PHE A 61 5.51 5.26 -2.97
C PHE A 61 6.97 4.91 -3.20
N GLU A 62 7.89 5.80 -2.83
CA GLU A 62 9.34 5.58 -2.98
C GLU A 62 9.94 4.71 -1.86
N SER A 63 9.16 4.41 -0.81
CA SER A 63 9.58 3.51 0.26
C SER A 63 8.38 2.85 0.92
N PRO A 64 8.56 1.65 1.53
CA PRO A 64 7.50 1.00 2.27
C PRO A 64 7.06 1.79 3.51
N VAL A 65 7.97 2.59 4.09
CA VAL A 65 7.65 3.46 5.24
C VAL A 65 6.71 4.58 4.81
N ALA A 66 7.00 5.25 3.68
CA ALA A 66 6.12 6.29 3.15
C ALA A 66 4.72 5.76 2.81
N ALA A 67 4.65 4.53 2.27
CA ALA A 67 3.37 3.85 2.02
C ALA A 67 2.58 3.60 3.31
N LEU A 68 3.25 3.18 4.39
CA LEU A 68 2.64 2.92 5.68
C LEU A 68 2.17 4.20 6.38
N GLU A 69 2.99 5.24 6.36
CA GLU A 69 2.64 6.56 6.92
C GLU A 69 1.40 7.12 6.22
N TYR A 70 1.40 7.09 4.89
CA TYR A 70 0.24 7.51 4.10
C TYR A 70 -1.02 6.71 4.43
N ALA A 71 -0.90 5.38 4.55
CA ALA A 71 -2.03 4.52 4.91
C ALA A 71 -2.59 4.90 6.29
N ARG A 72 -1.72 5.13 7.27
CA ARG A 72 -2.11 5.51 8.63
C ARG A 72 -2.86 6.85 8.65
N GLU A 73 -2.34 7.86 7.99
CA GLU A 73 -2.96 9.19 7.91
C GLU A 73 -4.33 9.11 7.22
N THR A 74 -4.36 8.52 6.03
CA THR A 74 -5.59 8.40 5.21
C THR A 74 -6.68 7.63 5.93
N LEU A 75 -6.35 6.49 6.53
CA LEU A 75 -7.33 5.71 7.27
C LEU A 75 -7.80 6.42 8.54
N SER A 76 -6.93 7.19 9.22
CA SER A 76 -7.35 7.95 10.40
C SER A 76 -8.40 9.03 10.10
N GLU A 77 -8.44 9.54 8.86
CA GLU A 77 -9.46 10.47 8.40
C GLU A 77 -10.75 9.76 7.95
N LEU A 78 -10.66 8.50 7.54
CA LEU A 78 -11.77 7.73 6.96
C LEU A 78 -12.67 7.05 7.99
N ILE A 79 -12.15 6.64 9.15
CA ILE A 79 -12.85 5.80 10.16
C ILE A 79 -12.95 6.39 11.55
#